data_AF-A0A2E5VJE2-F1
#
_entry.id   AF-A0A2E5VJE2-F1
#
_cell.length_a   1.000
_cell.length_b   1.000
_cell.length_c   1.000
_cell.angle_alpha   90.00
_cell.angle_beta   90.00
_cell.angle_gamma   90.00
#
_symmetry.space_group_name_H-M   'P 1'
#
loop_
_entity.id
_entity.type
_entity.pdbx_description
1 polymer ?
#
loop_
_entity_poly.entity_id
_entity_poly.type
_entity_poly.pdbx_seq_one_letter_code
_entity_poly.pdbx_strand_id
1 'polypeptide(L)'
;MDLGDAAGVNDALSNFDGDTDIDLSDYNWLAANFNPGGYGTTAVPEPVSLAICMMGLIGVTVASPWFQRCGSRGTSTPSERLR
;
A
#
# COMPACT_ATOMS: atom_id res chain seq x y z
N MET A 1 25.25 -31.68 -23.90
CA MET A 1 24.57 -30.39 -24.10
C MET A 1 25.63 -29.36 -23.81
N ASP A 2 26.20 -28.77 -24.86
CA ASP A 2 27.30 -27.80 -24.75
C ASP A 2 26.81 -26.51 -25.38
N LEU A 3 26.73 -25.44 -24.59
CA LEU A 3 26.82 -24.06 -25.04
C LEU A 3 27.42 -23.23 -23.89
N GLY A 4 28.75 -23.13 -23.91
CA GLY A 4 29.49 -22.14 -23.16
C GLY A 4 29.28 -20.74 -23.72
N ASP A 5 28.36 -19.99 -23.12
CA ASP A 5 28.27 -18.54 -23.17
C ASP A 5 27.35 -18.05 -22.03
N ALA A 6 27.95 -17.49 -20.98
CA ALA A 6 27.27 -16.89 -19.84
C ALA A 6 26.34 -17.83 -19.04
N ALA A 7 26.94 -18.75 -18.28
CA ALA A 7 26.30 -19.18 -17.03
C ALA A 7 25.87 -17.92 -16.25
N GLY A 8 24.58 -17.76 -15.96
CA GLY A 8 24.19 -16.97 -14.79
C GLY A 8 23.56 -15.58 -14.99
N VAL A 9 22.88 -15.29 -16.10
CA VAL A 9 21.87 -14.20 -16.08
C VAL A 9 20.43 -14.68 -16.31
N ASN A 10 20.22 -15.76 -17.08
CA ASN A 10 18.87 -16.30 -17.29
C ASN A 10 18.52 -17.46 -16.33
N ASP A 11 19.52 -18.13 -15.76
CA ASP A 11 19.31 -19.26 -14.84
C ASP A 11 19.24 -18.83 -13.36
N ALA A 12 19.82 -17.68 -13.02
CA ALA A 12 19.98 -17.23 -11.64
C ALA A 12 18.65 -16.96 -10.89
N LEU A 13 17.55 -16.73 -11.61
CA LEU A 13 16.22 -16.56 -11.01
C LEU A 13 15.42 -17.87 -10.89
N SER A 14 15.89 -18.97 -11.49
CA SER A 14 15.15 -20.24 -11.58
C SER A 14 15.91 -21.46 -11.07
N ASN A 15 17.24 -21.35 -10.89
CA ASN A 15 18.07 -22.33 -10.21
C ASN A 15 18.05 -22.03 -8.71
N PHE A 16 17.26 -22.80 -7.97
CA PHE A 16 17.01 -22.60 -6.54
C PHE A 16 17.87 -23.52 -5.67
N ASP A 17 18.39 -24.63 -6.18
CA ASP A 17 19.22 -25.56 -5.42
C ASP A 17 20.74 -25.37 -5.63
N GLY A 18 21.14 -24.60 -6.64
CA GLY A 18 22.49 -24.10 -6.86
C GLY A 18 23.39 -24.99 -7.72
N ASP A 19 22.83 -25.95 -8.47
CA ASP A 19 23.61 -26.94 -9.23
C ASP A 19 23.95 -26.55 -10.68
N THR A 20 23.51 -25.35 -11.09
CA THR A 20 23.88 -24.60 -12.31
C THR A 20 23.08 -24.95 -13.56
N ASP A 21 22.01 -25.72 -13.40
CA ASP A 21 20.99 -25.93 -14.41
C ASP A 21 19.57 -25.68 -13.87
N ILE A 22 18.57 -25.91 -14.72
CA ILE A 22 17.16 -25.78 -14.37
C ILE A 22 16.53 -27.16 -14.55
N ASP A 23 16.11 -27.79 -13.46
CA ASP A 23 15.50 -29.11 -13.52
C ASP A 23 14.37 -29.32 -12.47
N LEU A 24 13.99 -30.58 -12.24
CA LEU A 24 12.89 -30.90 -11.33
C LEU A 24 13.26 -30.69 -9.85
N SER A 25 14.54 -30.66 -9.52
CA SER A 25 15.06 -30.45 -8.17
C SER A 25 14.78 -29.02 -7.71
N ASP A 26 14.84 -28.03 -8.61
CA ASP A 26 14.42 -26.64 -8.34
C ASP A 26 12.96 -26.52 -7.91
N TYR A 27 12.06 -27.26 -8.59
CA TYR A 27 10.65 -27.29 -8.21
C TYR A 27 10.46 -27.85 -6.81
N ASN A 28 11.16 -28.94 -6.49
CA ASN A 28 11.09 -29.56 -5.17
C ASN A 28 11.64 -28.62 -4.09
N TRP A 29 12.69 -27.85 -4.39
CA TRP A 29 13.25 -26.85 -3.47
C TRP A 29 12.24 -25.73 -3.19
N LEU A 30 11.62 -25.18 -4.24
CA LEU A 30 10.58 -24.15 -4.09
C LEU A 30 9.38 -24.69 -3.30
N ALA A 31 8.90 -25.88 -3.64
CA ALA A 31 7.74 -26.50 -3.01
C ALA A 31 8.00 -26.79 -1.51
N ALA A 32 9.21 -27.26 -1.16
CA ALA A 32 9.59 -27.53 0.23
C ALA A 32 9.66 -26.26 1.08
N ASN A 33 9.96 -25.12 0.47
CA ASN A 33 10.06 -23.84 1.16
C ASN A 33 8.79 -23.01 1.08
N PHE A 34 7.78 -23.42 0.30
CA PHE A 34 6.49 -22.71 0.17
C PHE A 34 5.63 -22.88 1.43
N ASN A 35 5.40 -21.78 2.15
CA ASN A 35 4.53 -21.78 3.33
C ASN A 35 3.25 -20.97 3.05
N PRO A 36 2.13 -21.63 2.69
CA PRO A 36 0.86 -20.94 2.43
C PRO A 36 0.24 -20.32 3.69
N GLY A 37 0.63 -20.78 4.88
CA GLY A 37 0.26 -20.17 6.16
C GLY A 37 1.01 -18.86 6.44
N GLY A 38 1.98 -18.50 5.59
CA GLY A 38 2.74 -17.26 5.65
C GLY A 38 4.06 -17.39 6.39
N TYR A 39 5.05 -16.60 5.95
CA TYR A 39 6.28 -16.34 6.68
C TYR A 39 5.96 -15.19 7.63
N GLY A 40 5.89 -15.47 8.94
CA GLY A 40 5.35 -14.56 9.97
C GLY A 40 5.55 -13.07 9.66
N THR A 41 4.47 -12.31 9.64
CA THR A 41 4.54 -10.89 9.27
C THR A 41 5.17 -10.09 10.40
N THR A 42 6.30 -9.43 10.12
CA THR A 42 6.60 -8.19 10.86
C THR A 42 5.51 -7.20 10.50
N ALA A 43 4.86 -6.57 11.48
CA ALA A 43 3.87 -5.53 11.20
C ALA A 43 4.51 -4.49 10.28
N VAL A 44 4.14 -4.51 9.00
CA VAL A 44 4.60 -3.52 8.02
C VAL A 44 3.94 -2.23 8.47
N PRO A 45 4.71 -1.19 8.86
CA PRO A 45 4.12 0.11 9.13
C PRO A 45 3.41 0.52 7.84
N GLU A 46 2.07 0.54 7.86
CA GLU A 46 1.32 0.86 6.66
C GLU A 46 1.72 2.29 6.27
N PRO A 47 2.39 2.52 5.13
CA PRO A 47 3.14 3.76 4.91
C PRO A 47 2.21 4.98 4.80
N VAL A 48 0.91 4.79 4.56
CA VAL A 48 -0.04 5.88 4.33
C VAL A 48 -1.49 5.62 4.76
N SER A 49 -1.85 4.43 5.26
CA SER A 49 -3.26 4.10 5.55
C SER A 49 -3.87 5.04 6.60
N LEU A 50 -3.12 5.37 7.66
CA LEU A 50 -3.54 6.35 8.65
C LEU A 50 -3.58 7.77 8.05
N ALA A 51 -2.64 8.12 7.19
CA ALA A 51 -2.62 9.44 6.54
C ALA A 51 -3.84 9.66 5.62
N ILE A 52 -4.17 8.68 4.78
CA ILE A 52 -5.35 8.73 3.90
C ILE A 52 -6.64 8.68 4.72
N CYS A 53 -6.69 7.87 5.77
CA CYS A 53 -7.83 7.81 6.68
C CYS A 53 -8.10 9.18 7.33
N MET A 54 -7.07 9.82 7.88
CA MET A 54 -7.18 11.15 8.48
C MET A 54 -7.53 12.21 7.44
N MET A 55 -6.94 12.15 6.24
CA MET A 55 -7.26 13.10 5.16
C MET A 55 -8.71 12.96 4.68
N GLY A 56 -9.24 11.74 4.60
CA GLY A 56 -10.65 11.48 4.31
C GLY A 56 -11.59 12.01 5.40
N LEU A 57 -11.28 11.78 6.67
CA LEU A 57 -12.06 12.30 7.80
C LEU A 57 -12.08 13.84 7.83
N ILE A 58 -10.95 14.48 7.54
CA ILE A 58 -10.85 15.95 7.44
C ILE A 58 -11.67 16.44 6.23
N GLY A 59 -11.55 15.78 5.07
CA GLY A 59 -12.33 16.13 3.88
C GLY A 59 -13.84 16.10 4.13
N VAL A 60 -14.34 15.08 4.86
CA VAL A 60 -15.76 14.96 5.21
C VAL A 60 -16.22 16.06 6.16
N THR A 61 -15.42 16.43 7.16
CA THR A 61 -15.81 17.49 8.12
C THR A 61 -15.76 18.88 7.51
N VAL A 62 -14.79 19.18 6.65
CA VAL A 62 -14.61 20.50 6.04
C VAL A 62 -15.55 20.73 4.84
N ALA A 63 -15.87 19.69 4.07
CA ALA A 63 -16.75 19.79 2.90
C ALA A 63 -18.25 19.60 3.22
N SER A 64 -18.61 19.26 4.46
CA SER A 64 -20.01 19.06 4.84
C SER A 64 -20.78 20.39 4.94
N PRO A 65 -21.79 20.65 4.09
CA PRO A 65 -22.54 21.91 4.09
C PRO A 65 -23.38 22.12 5.37
N TRP A 66 -23.59 21.06 6.14
CA TRP A 66 -24.27 21.10 7.44
C TRP A 66 -23.47 21.88 8.50
N PHE A 67 -22.13 21.85 8.46
CA PHE A 67 -21.29 22.59 9.42
C PHE A 67 -21.14 24.07 9.07
N GLN A 68 -21.09 24.42 7.78
CA GLN A 68 -20.88 25.79 7.32
C GLN A 68 -22.14 26.69 7.46
N ARG A 69 -23.33 26.09 7.58
CA ARG A 69 -24.60 26.84 7.65
C ARG A 69 -24.97 27.33 9.06
N CYS A 70 -24.31 26.82 10.10
CA CYS A 70 -24.61 27.21 11.49
C CYS A 70 -23.92 28.52 11.92
N GLY A 71 -22.85 28.95 11.23
CA GLY A 71 -22.06 30.13 11.60
C GLY A 71 -22.41 31.44 10.86
N SER A 72 -23.23 31.40 9.81
CA SER A 72 -23.45 32.56 8.92
C SER A 72 -24.75 33.33 9.17
N ARG A 73 -25.49 33.04 10.25
CA ARG A 73 -26.78 33.69 10.55
C ARG A 73 -26.71 34.52 11.83
N GLY A 74 -26.10 35.71 11.78
CA GLY A 74 -26.14 36.60 12.94
C GLY A 74 -25.25 37.84 12.93
N THR A 75 -25.26 38.66 11.89
CA THR A 75 -24.86 40.08 12.03
C THR A 75 -25.92 41.00 11.43
N SER A 76 -27.16 40.89 11.92
CA SER A 76 -28.11 41.99 11.77
C SER A 76 -27.69 43.10 12.73
N THR A 77 -26.95 44.09 12.24
CA THR A 77 -26.73 45.35 12.96
C THR A 77 -28.08 46.06 13.11
N PRO A 78 -28.62 46.25 14.33
CA PRO A 78 -29.85 47.00 14.53
C PRO A 78 -29.49 48.46 14.76
N SER A 79 -29.28 49.24 13.70
CA SER A 79 -28.99 50.67 13.89
C SER A 79 -29.51 51.63 12.81
N GLU A 80 -30.33 51.19 11.86
CA GLU A 80 -30.80 52.05 10.76
C GLU A 80 -32.32 52.21 10.74
N ARG A 81 -32.94 52.33 11.91
CA ARG A 81 -34.39 52.56 12.05
C ARG A 81 -34.78 53.92 12.64
N LEU A 82 -33.87 54.87 12.75
CA LEU A 82 -34.20 56.25 13.16
C LEU A 82 -33.19 57.27 12.58
N ARG A 83 -33.38 57.66 11.31
CA ARG A 83 -33.12 59.01 10.79
C ARG A 83 -33.95 59.25 9.54
#